data_AF-A0A8S9NR08-F1
#
_entry.id   AF-A0A8S9NR08-F1
#
_cell.length_a   1.000
_cell.length_b   1.000
_cell.length_c   1.000
_cell.angle_alpha   90.00
_cell.angle_beta   90.00
_cell.angle_gamma   90.00
#
_symmetry.space_group_name_H-M   'P 1'
#
loop_
_entity.id
_entity.type
_entity.pdbx_description
1 polymer ?
#
loop_
_entity_poly.entity_id
_entity_poly.type
_entity_poly.pdbx_seq_one_letter_code
_entity_poly.pdbx_strand_id
1 'polypeptide(L)'
;MKRDSYKDHSFGEFCAEVLVVQEKTGRFKGQGIWKFPTGVVNEGEYIHDGSVREVKEETGVDTEFVQVLAFRQTHKAFFEKSDLFFVCMMKPLSLEINAQESEIEAAQWMPWEEYNKQPFVQNHELLRYMTDICSAKTNGHYEGFTPLPVSAPDLQGNLYFNNRDLSSRQ
;
A
#
# COMPACT_ATOMS: atom_id res chain seq x y z
N MET A 1 -34.66 -23.82 -11.86
CA MET A 1 -34.57 -22.82 -10.79
C MET A 1 -33.16 -22.92 -10.20
N LYS A 2 -32.22 -22.12 -10.73
CA LYS A 2 -30.85 -22.05 -10.24
C LYS A 2 -30.88 -21.29 -8.91
N ARG A 3 -30.26 -21.84 -7.86
CA ARG A 3 -29.93 -21.11 -6.63
C ARG A 3 -28.44 -20.86 -6.66
N ASP A 4 -28.10 -19.59 -6.80
CA ASP A 4 -26.81 -19.04 -6.40
C ASP A 4 -26.65 -19.22 -4.88
N SER A 5 -25.45 -19.56 -4.46
CA SER A 5 -24.97 -19.21 -3.12
C SER A 5 -23.46 -19.11 -3.16
N TYR A 6 -23.01 -17.85 -3.16
CA TYR A 6 -21.70 -17.34 -2.78
C TYR A 6 -20.90 -18.33 -1.95
N LYS A 7 -19.70 -18.68 -2.43
CA LYS A 7 -18.69 -19.31 -1.60
C LYS A 7 -18.00 -18.23 -0.78
N ASP A 8 -18.00 -18.47 0.52
CA ASP A 8 -17.27 -17.74 1.54
C ASP A 8 -15.76 -17.79 1.20
N HIS A 9 -15.18 -16.66 0.81
CA HIS A 9 -13.75 -16.55 0.52
C HIS A 9 -13.01 -16.27 1.83
N SER A 10 -12.74 -17.33 2.57
CA SER A 10 -11.72 -17.33 3.62
C SER A 10 -10.39 -16.87 3.02
N PHE A 11 -9.83 -15.78 3.58
CA PHE A 11 -8.52 -15.22 3.26
C PHE A 11 -7.43 -16.30 3.22
N GLY A 12 -7.02 -16.69 2.01
CA GLY A 12 -6.00 -17.71 1.81
C GLY A 12 -5.51 -17.85 0.36
N GLU A 13 -5.78 -16.87 -0.50
CA GLU A 13 -5.19 -16.81 -1.84
C GLU A 13 -4.08 -15.76 -1.85
N PHE A 14 -2.87 -16.23 -2.16
CA PHE A 14 -1.71 -15.42 -2.50
C PHE A 14 -2.12 -14.35 -3.52
N CYS A 15 -1.78 -13.06 -3.28
CA CYS A 15 -1.93 -12.03 -4.31
C CYS A 15 -1.05 -12.42 -5.50
N ALA A 16 -1.66 -13.03 -6.52
CA ALA A 16 -0.95 -13.46 -7.72
C ALA A 16 -0.32 -12.27 -8.46
N GLU A 17 -0.96 -11.10 -8.36
CA GLU A 17 -0.55 -9.86 -9.01
C GLU A 17 -0.60 -8.67 -8.03
N VAL A 18 0.19 -7.64 -8.32
CA VAL A 18 0.24 -6.36 -7.60
C VAL A 18 0.17 -5.20 -8.57
N LEU A 19 -0.49 -4.12 -8.14
CA LEU A 19 -0.56 -2.89 -8.91
C LEU A 19 0.77 -2.14 -8.81
N VAL A 20 1.37 -1.85 -9.95
CA VAL A 20 2.66 -1.15 -10.05
C VAL A 20 2.62 -0.07 -11.11
N VAL A 21 3.48 0.94 -10.92
CA VAL A 21 3.61 2.10 -11.80
C VAL A 21 5.08 2.33 -12.20
N GLN A 22 5.26 2.96 -13.35
CA GLN A 22 6.50 3.61 -13.76
C GLN A 22 6.29 5.12 -13.76
N GLU A 23 7.18 5.87 -13.12
CA GLU A 23 7.06 7.34 -13.09
C GLU A 23 7.47 7.96 -14.43
N LYS A 24 6.67 8.89 -14.93
CA LYS A 24 7.00 9.75 -16.08
C LYS A 24 7.87 10.95 -15.69
N THR A 25 7.87 11.29 -14.41
CA THR A 25 8.65 12.39 -13.82
C THR A 25 9.36 11.90 -12.55
N GLY A 26 10.30 12.67 -12.00
CA GLY A 26 10.99 12.27 -10.77
C GLY A 26 12.23 11.40 -10.98
N ARG A 27 12.62 10.67 -9.91
CA ARG A 27 13.94 10.03 -9.81
C ARG A 27 14.10 8.84 -10.75
N PHE A 28 13.01 8.12 -11.04
CA PHE A 28 13.06 6.87 -11.80
C PHE A 28 12.59 7.02 -13.25
N LYS A 29 12.33 8.25 -13.71
CA LYS A 29 11.93 8.56 -15.09
C LYS A 29 12.83 7.86 -16.12
N GLY A 30 12.20 7.11 -17.04
CA GLY A 30 12.89 6.44 -18.15
C GLY A 30 13.83 5.30 -17.75
N GLN A 31 13.81 4.85 -16.49
CA GLN A 31 14.61 3.72 -16.02
C GLN A 31 13.89 2.38 -16.16
N GLY A 32 12.59 2.39 -16.52
CA GLY A 32 11.78 1.18 -16.65
C GLY A 32 11.54 0.45 -15.32
N ILE A 33 11.72 1.12 -14.18
CA ILE A 33 11.56 0.54 -12.85
C ILE A 33 10.09 0.50 -12.47
N TRP A 34 9.56 -0.70 -12.19
CA TRP A 34 8.21 -0.86 -11.64
C TRP A 34 8.26 -0.78 -10.12
N LYS A 35 7.50 0.13 -9.55
CA LYS A 35 7.36 0.33 -8.11
C LYS A 35 5.88 0.35 -7.72
N PHE A 36 5.59 0.25 -6.43
CA PHE A 36 4.24 0.50 -5.93
C PHE A 36 3.85 1.98 -6.12
N PRO A 37 2.54 2.26 -6.27
CA PRO A 37 2.03 3.62 -6.16
C PRO A 37 2.50 4.30 -4.88
N THR A 38 2.86 5.58 -4.96
CA THR A 38 3.37 6.31 -3.80
C THR A 38 3.21 7.81 -3.97
N GLY A 39 2.80 8.47 -2.90
CA GLY A 39 2.80 9.92 -2.84
C GLY A 39 2.89 10.44 -1.42
N VAL A 40 2.53 11.71 -1.23
CA VAL A 40 2.71 12.43 0.03
C VAL A 40 1.36 12.59 0.71
N VAL A 41 1.32 12.37 2.02
CA VAL A 41 0.13 12.69 2.82
C VAL A 41 0.04 14.21 2.98
N ASN A 42 -1.10 14.78 2.60
CA ASN A 42 -1.33 16.21 2.67
C ASN A 42 -1.50 16.71 4.11
N GLU A 43 -1.34 18.02 4.32
CA GLU A 43 -1.62 18.62 5.62
C GLU A 43 -3.08 18.36 6.03
N GLY A 44 -3.29 17.80 7.23
CA GLY A 44 -4.60 17.44 7.75
C GLY A 44 -5.19 16.14 7.21
N GLU A 45 -4.49 15.43 6.32
CA GLU A 45 -4.94 14.16 5.73
C GLU A 45 -4.51 12.96 6.60
N TYR A 46 -5.38 11.96 6.75
CA TYR A 46 -4.99 10.71 7.40
C TYR A 46 -4.19 9.82 6.46
N ILE A 47 -3.26 9.02 7.00
CA ILE A 47 -2.41 8.10 6.24
C ILE A 47 -3.24 7.16 5.34
N HIS A 48 -4.33 6.61 5.87
CA HIS A 48 -5.19 5.70 5.10
C HIS A 48 -5.90 6.43 3.95
N ASP A 49 -6.44 7.62 4.18
CA ASP A 49 -7.10 8.43 3.15
C ASP A 49 -6.12 8.84 2.05
N GLY A 50 -4.93 9.33 2.44
CA GLY A 50 -3.87 9.68 1.49
C GLY A 50 -3.47 8.47 0.64
N SER A 51 -3.30 7.29 1.25
CA SER A 51 -2.96 6.09 0.47
C SER A 51 -4.04 5.66 -0.52
N VAL A 52 -5.33 5.82 -0.19
CA VAL A 52 -6.43 5.54 -1.13
C VAL A 52 -6.44 6.56 -2.26
N ARG A 53 -6.31 7.85 -1.93
CA ARG A 53 -6.26 8.95 -2.91
C ARG A 53 -5.12 8.75 -3.90
N GLU A 54 -3.90 8.51 -3.42
CA GLU A 54 -2.70 8.38 -4.27
C GLU A 54 -2.83 7.23 -5.28
N VAL A 55 -3.34 6.06 -4.85
CA VAL A 55 -3.58 4.95 -5.78
C VAL A 55 -4.61 5.35 -6.84
N LYS A 56 -5.68 6.05 -6.44
CA LYS A 56 -6.73 6.50 -7.36
C LYS A 56 -6.22 7.54 -8.36
N GLU A 57 -5.43 8.50 -7.90
CA GLU A 57 -4.83 9.55 -8.74
C GLU A 57 -3.86 8.95 -9.75
N GLU A 58 -2.89 8.16 -9.31
CA GLU A 58 -1.87 7.61 -10.21
C GLU A 58 -2.42 6.60 -11.22
N THR A 59 -3.40 5.76 -10.82
CA THR A 59 -3.78 4.56 -11.57
C THR A 59 -5.25 4.49 -11.98
N GLY A 60 -6.11 5.33 -11.42
CA GLY A 60 -7.56 5.26 -11.61
C GLY A 60 -8.26 4.13 -10.85
N VAL A 61 -7.51 3.26 -10.16
CA VAL A 61 -8.06 2.11 -9.42
C VAL A 61 -8.67 2.54 -8.10
N ASP A 62 -9.90 2.08 -7.82
CA ASP A 62 -10.55 2.25 -6.53
C ASP A 62 -10.04 1.20 -5.56
N THR A 63 -9.69 1.62 -4.34
CA THR A 63 -9.18 0.72 -3.31
C THR A 63 -9.82 0.99 -1.96
N GLU A 64 -9.84 -0.02 -1.11
CA GLU A 64 -10.05 0.13 0.32
C GLU A 64 -8.74 -0.07 1.07
N PHE A 65 -8.48 0.78 2.07
CA PHE A 65 -7.35 0.62 2.95
C PHE A 65 -7.54 -0.61 3.85
N VAL A 66 -6.52 -1.46 3.94
CA VAL A 66 -6.52 -2.63 4.83
C VAL A 66 -5.75 -2.30 6.11
N GLN A 67 -4.43 -2.12 6.00
CA GLN A 67 -3.53 -1.96 7.15
C GLN A 67 -2.25 -1.21 6.78
N VAL A 68 -1.64 -0.54 7.76
CA VAL A 68 -0.23 -0.18 7.69
C VAL A 68 0.58 -1.44 8.02
N LEU A 69 1.40 -1.91 7.10
CA LEU A 69 2.27 -3.08 7.31
C LEU A 69 3.59 -2.71 8.00
N ALA A 70 4.15 -1.55 7.65
CA ALA A 70 5.39 -1.08 8.22
C ALA A 70 5.50 0.44 8.05
N PHE A 71 6.42 1.04 8.78
CA PHE A 71 6.89 2.38 8.48
C PHE A 71 8.41 2.44 8.60
N ARG A 72 9.01 3.33 7.82
CA ARG A 72 10.44 3.61 7.82
C ARG A 72 10.63 5.07 8.16
N GLN A 73 11.56 5.35 9.06
CA GLN A 73 12.09 6.69 9.25
C GLN A 73 13.45 6.82 8.58
N THR A 74 13.66 7.91 7.85
CA THR A 74 15.00 8.32 7.40
C THR A 74 15.27 9.78 7.74
N HIS A 75 16.53 10.17 7.77
CA HIS A 75 16.97 11.54 8.08
C HIS A 75 17.63 12.19 6.86
N LYS A 76 17.77 13.52 6.91
CA LYS A 76 18.37 14.32 5.84
C LYS A 76 17.59 14.22 4.51
N ALA A 77 16.27 14.15 4.61
CA ALA A 77 15.38 14.32 3.48
C ALA A 77 15.19 15.83 3.18
N PHE A 78 14.05 16.21 2.60
CA PHE A 78 13.70 17.60 2.30
C PHE A 78 14.00 18.54 3.49
N PHE A 79 14.82 19.57 3.24
CA PHE A 79 15.21 20.58 4.24
C PHE A 79 15.82 20.03 5.53
N GLU A 80 16.63 18.96 5.44
CA GLU A 80 17.27 18.28 6.57
C GLU A 80 16.29 17.64 7.58
N LYS A 81 15.01 17.56 7.23
CA LYS A 81 13.99 16.95 8.08
C LYS A 81 14.02 15.43 8.01
N SER A 82 13.34 14.80 8.97
CA SER A 82 13.07 13.37 8.91
C SER A 82 11.92 13.09 7.95
N ASP A 83 12.03 11.96 7.25
CA ASP A 83 11.01 11.41 6.37
C ASP A 83 10.39 10.18 7.03
N LEU A 84 9.07 10.07 6.99
CA LEU A 84 8.33 8.88 7.40
C LEU A 84 7.65 8.29 6.16
N PHE A 85 7.99 7.05 5.84
CA PHE A 85 7.44 6.30 4.73
C PHE A 85 6.58 5.15 5.27
N PHE A 86 5.30 5.10 4.89
CA PHE A 86 4.36 4.09 5.35
C PHE A 86 4.07 3.08 4.23
N VAL A 87 4.16 1.79 4.56
CA VAL A 87 3.80 0.70 3.66
C VAL A 87 2.35 0.33 3.96
N CYS A 88 1.43 0.66 3.06
CA CYS A 88 0.01 0.39 3.22
C CYS A 88 -0.41 -0.82 2.37
N MET A 89 -1.10 -1.78 2.98
CA MET A 89 -1.82 -2.83 2.25
C MET A 89 -3.18 -2.29 1.84
N MET A 90 -3.51 -2.45 0.56
CA MET A 90 -4.75 -2.00 -0.05
C MET A 90 -5.47 -3.19 -0.65
N LYS A 91 -6.80 -3.17 -0.66
CA LYS A 91 -7.60 -4.14 -1.40
C LYS A 91 -8.28 -3.43 -2.58
N PRO A 92 -8.08 -3.90 -3.82
CA PRO A 92 -8.74 -3.30 -4.98
C PRO A 92 -10.25 -3.54 -4.94
N LEU A 93 -11.00 -2.50 -5.28
CA LEU A 93 -12.45 -2.52 -5.50
C LEU A 93 -12.77 -2.49 -7.01
N SER A 94 -11.82 -2.04 -7.84
CA SER A 94 -11.86 -2.12 -9.29
C SER A 94 -10.51 -2.62 -9.84
N LEU A 95 -10.49 -3.05 -11.11
CA LEU A 95 -9.27 -3.55 -11.78
C LEU A 95 -8.92 -2.74 -13.03
N GLU A 96 -9.81 -1.86 -13.48
CA GLU A 96 -9.59 -1.01 -14.65
C GLU A 96 -8.56 0.06 -14.31
N ILE A 97 -7.50 0.12 -15.11
CA ILE A 97 -6.42 1.08 -14.96
C ILE A 97 -6.69 2.24 -15.92
N ASN A 98 -6.71 3.44 -15.35
CA ASN A 98 -6.73 4.71 -16.07
C ASN A 98 -5.64 5.60 -15.47
N ALA A 99 -4.41 5.43 -15.96
CA ALA A 99 -3.24 6.08 -15.39
C ALA A 99 -3.24 7.59 -15.65
N GLN A 100 -2.81 8.37 -14.66
CA GLN A 100 -2.66 9.80 -14.82
C GLN A 100 -1.43 10.13 -15.67
N GLU A 101 -1.66 10.39 -16.96
CA GLU A 101 -0.60 10.57 -17.96
C GLU A 101 0.37 11.74 -17.68
N SER A 102 0.05 12.67 -16.78
CA SER A 102 0.97 13.75 -16.41
C SER A 102 2.13 13.25 -15.55
N GLU A 103 1.92 12.19 -14.76
CA GLU A 103 2.86 11.71 -13.75
C GLU A 103 3.31 10.27 -13.97
N ILE A 104 2.45 9.43 -14.54
CA ILE A 104 2.69 8.00 -14.73
C ILE A 104 2.97 7.69 -16.20
N GLU A 105 4.07 6.99 -16.44
CA GLU A 105 4.48 6.53 -17.77
C GLU A 105 3.70 5.27 -18.16
N ALA A 106 3.54 4.35 -17.20
CA ALA A 106 2.76 3.14 -17.36
C ALA A 106 2.28 2.62 -15.99
N ALA A 107 1.12 1.95 -15.97
CA ALA A 107 0.60 1.25 -14.80
C ALA A 107 0.08 -0.14 -15.23
N GLN A 108 0.29 -1.16 -14.41
CA GLN A 108 -0.21 -2.51 -14.69
C GLN A 108 -0.40 -3.34 -13.42
N TRP A 109 -1.22 -4.37 -13.53
CA TRP A 109 -1.18 -5.52 -12.64
C TRP A 109 0.00 -6.41 -13.06
N MET A 110 0.99 -6.53 -12.18
CA MET A 110 2.21 -7.29 -12.42
C MET A 110 2.21 -8.55 -11.55
N PRO A 111 2.55 -9.73 -12.09
CA PRO A 111 2.72 -10.93 -11.28
C PRO A 111 3.70 -10.70 -10.12
N TRP A 112 3.33 -11.11 -8.90
CA TRP A 112 4.14 -10.90 -7.70
C TRP A 112 5.58 -11.43 -7.86
N GLU A 113 5.71 -12.61 -8.46
CA GLU A 113 7.00 -13.23 -8.75
C GLU A 113 7.85 -12.43 -9.73
N GLU A 114 7.22 -11.73 -10.68
CA GLU A 114 7.91 -10.85 -11.62
C GLU A 114 8.39 -9.57 -10.90
N TYR A 115 7.52 -8.96 -10.10
CA TYR A 115 7.87 -7.78 -9.30
C TYR A 115 9.07 -8.07 -8.38
N ASN A 116 9.02 -9.19 -7.65
CA ASN A 116 10.08 -9.59 -6.73
C ASN A 116 11.41 -9.83 -7.44
N LYS A 117 11.40 -10.36 -8.67
CA LYS A 117 12.63 -10.67 -9.41
C LYS A 117 13.30 -9.44 -10.02
N GLN A 118 12.67 -8.27 -9.98
CA GLN A 118 13.30 -7.04 -10.47
C GLN A 118 14.64 -6.79 -9.76
N PRO A 119 15.75 -6.56 -10.49
CA PRO A 119 17.05 -6.26 -9.87
C PRO A 119 17.00 -5.06 -8.92
N PHE A 120 16.16 -4.07 -9.22
CA PHE A 120 15.93 -2.92 -8.36
C PHE A 120 15.41 -3.31 -6.97
N VAL A 121 14.43 -4.22 -6.90
CA VAL A 121 13.85 -4.75 -5.67
C VAL A 121 14.89 -5.57 -4.89
N GLN A 122 15.59 -6.47 -5.58
CA GLN A 122 16.56 -7.37 -4.94
C GLN A 122 17.80 -6.65 -4.38
N ASN A 123 18.21 -5.53 -5.00
CA ASN A 123 19.39 -4.77 -4.59
C ASN A 123 19.09 -3.66 -3.56
N HIS A 124 17.82 -3.44 -3.17
CA HIS A 124 17.45 -2.45 -2.17
C HIS A 124 16.88 -3.13 -0.91
N GLU A 125 17.59 -2.99 0.21
CA GLU A 125 17.25 -3.63 1.48
C GLU A 125 15.82 -3.33 1.95
N LEU A 126 15.38 -2.07 1.86
CA LEU A 126 14.01 -1.67 2.20
C LEU A 126 12.98 -2.45 1.37
N LEU A 127 13.19 -2.56 0.06
CA LEU A 127 12.24 -3.21 -0.84
C LEU A 127 12.18 -4.72 -0.57
N ARG A 128 13.31 -5.36 -0.28
CA ARG A 128 13.34 -6.75 0.19
C ARG A 128 12.51 -6.96 1.45
N TYR A 129 12.68 -6.12 2.47
CA TYR A 129 11.86 -6.24 3.68
C TYR A 129 10.38 -5.97 3.39
N MET A 130 10.05 -5.03 2.51
CA MET A 130 8.67 -4.80 2.07
C MET A 130 8.07 -6.05 1.42
N THR A 131 8.80 -6.72 0.52
CA THR A 131 8.33 -7.95 -0.13
C THR A 131 8.18 -9.10 0.85
N ASP A 132 9.10 -9.24 1.81
CA ASP A 132 9.03 -10.25 2.86
C ASP A 132 7.80 -10.03 3.77
N ILE A 133 7.54 -8.79 4.18
CA ILE A 133 6.38 -8.42 5.01
C ILE A 133 5.07 -8.64 4.24
N CYS A 134 4.99 -8.20 2.98
CA CYS A 134 3.82 -8.45 2.13
C CYS A 134 3.55 -9.95 1.97
N SER A 135 4.61 -10.74 1.74
CA SER A 135 4.50 -12.22 1.65
C SER A 135 4.05 -12.84 2.98
N ALA A 136 4.56 -12.36 4.11
CA ALA A 136 4.14 -12.85 5.41
C ALA A 136 2.66 -12.48 5.69
N LYS A 137 2.19 -11.31 5.26
CA LYS A 137 0.79 -10.87 5.40
C LYS A 137 -0.14 -11.72 4.55
N THR A 138 0.17 -11.95 3.27
CA THR A 138 -0.67 -12.76 2.38
C THR A 138 -0.77 -14.22 2.83
N ASN A 139 0.27 -14.73 3.48
CA ASN A 139 0.27 -16.07 4.08
C ASN A 139 -0.35 -16.12 5.50
N GLY A 140 -0.93 -15.03 6.02
CA GLY A 140 -1.58 -14.98 7.33
C GLY A 140 -0.62 -14.92 8.54
N HIS A 141 0.69 -14.92 8.30
CA HIS A 141 1.74 -14.91 9.31
C HIS A 141 2.10 -13.52 9.83
N TYR A 142 1.56 -12.46 9.22
CA TYR A 142 1.79 -11.08 9.62
C TYR A 142 0.48 -10.33 9.78
N GLU A 143 0.39 -9.48 10.80
CA GLU A 143 -0.73 -8.58 11.01
C GLU A 143 -0.19 -7.16 11.19
N GLY A 144 -0.66 -6.25 10.35
CA GLY A 144 -0.29 -4.84 10.40
C GLY A 144 -1.13 -4.07 11.41
N PHE A 145 -1.16 -2.75 11.25
CA PHE A 145 -1.87 -1.83 12.11
C PHE A 145 -3.13 -1.29 11.44
N THR A 146 -4.26 -1.42 12.11
CA THR A 146 -5.55 -0.86 11.69
C THR A 146 -5.80 0.48 12.36
N PRO A 147 -6.37 1.49 11.66
CA PRO A 147 -6.79 2.73 12.28
C PRO A 147 -8.00 2.48 13.21
N LEU A 148 -7.94 3.04 14.39
CA LEU A 148 -9.07 3.19 15.30
C LEU A 148 -9.28 4.69 15.54
N PRO A 149 -10.46 5.23 15.18
CA PRO A 149 -10.78 6.61 15.47
C PRO A 149 -10.69 6.90 16.97
N VAL A 150 -9.98 7.96 17.31
CA VAL A 150 -9.85 8.48 18.67
C VAL A 150 -10.20 9.95 18.68
N SER A 151 -10.96 10.37 19.68
CA SER A 151 -11.40 11.74 19.85
C SER A 151 -11.14 12.23 21.28
N ALA A 152 -10.57 13.41 21.40
CA ALA A 152 -10.56 14.23 22.60
C ALA A 152 -11.26 15.58 22.29
N PRO A 153 -11.66 16.38 23.30
CA PRO A 153 -12.43 17.62 23.09
C PRO A 153 -11.88 18.55 21.99
N ASP A 154 -10.55 18.61 21.85
CA ASP A 154 -9.86 19.48 20.87
C ASP A 154 -9.01 18.70 19.84
N LEU A 155 -9.17 17.37 19.74
CA LEU A 155 -8.34 16.53 18.88
C LEU A 155 -9.14 15.39 18.24
N GLN A 156 -9.10 15.29 16.92
CA GLN A 156 -9.52 14.10 16.19
C GLN A 156 -8.28 13.43 15.58
N GLY A 157 -8.24 12.10 15.61
CA GLY A 157 -7.15 11.34 15.02
C GLY A 157 -7.44 9.86 14.95
N ASN A 158 -6.42 9.11 14.54
CA ASN A 158 -6.49 7.66 14.45
C ASN A 158 -5.30 7.04 15.20
N LEU A 159 -5.59 6.08 16.09
CA LEU A 159 -4.59 5.19 16.66
C LEU A 159 -4.41 4.01 15.70
N TYR A 160 -3.21 3.83 15.17
CA TYR A 160 -2.86 2.68 14.35
C TYR A 160 -2.21 1.62 15.24
N PHE A 161 -2.85 0.46 15.39
CA PHE A 161 -2.29 -0.61 16.20
C PHE A 161 -2.66 -2.00 15.68
N ASN A 162 -1.88 -2.99 16.09
CA ASN A 162 -2.18 -4.39 15.80
C ASN A 162 -3.33 -4.87 16.72
N ASN A 163 -4.49 -5.11 16.12
CA ASN A 163 -5.69 -5.50 16.86
C ASN A 163 -5.77 -7.00 17.17
N ARG A 164 -4.91 -7.85 16.59
CA ARG A 164 -4.87 -9.29 16.85
C ARG A 164 -4.69 -9.57 18.34
N ASP A 165 -3.76 -8.86 18.98
CA ASP A 165 -3.38 -9.11 20.37
C ASP A 165 -4.31 -8.43 21.41
N LEU A 166 -5.18 -7.52 20.96
CA LEU A 166 -6.08 -6.73 21.82
C LEU A 166 -7.56 -7.14 21.72
N SER A 167 -7.90 -8.06 20.81
CA SER A 167 -9.24 -8.63 20.65
C SER A 167 -9.76 -9.41 21.87
N SER A 168 -8.92 -9.64 22.90
CA SER A 168 -9.30 -10.25 24.18
C SER A 168 -9.88 -9.27 25.23
N ARG A 169 -9.99 -7.97 24.90
CA ARG A 169 -10.46 -6.91 25.82
C ARG A 169 -11.86 -6.37 25.53
N GLN A 170 -12.62 -6.99 24.61
CA GLN A 170 -14.02 -6.67 24.33
C GLN A 170 -14.95 -7.74 24.90
#